data_AF-A0A2V8FMV5-F1
#
_entry.id   AF-A0A2V8FMV5-F1
#
_cell.length_a   1.000
_cell.length_b   1.000
_cell.length_c   1.000
_cell.angle_alpha   90.00
_cell.angle_beta   90.00
_cell.angle_gamma   90.00
#
_symmetry.space_group_name_H-M   'P 1'
#
loop_
_entity.id
_entity.type
_entity.pdbx_description
1 polymer ?
#
loop_
_entity_poly.entity_id
_entity_poly.type
_entity_poly.pdbx_seq_one_letter_code
_entity_poly.pdbx_strand_id
1 'polypeptide(L)'
;MLALAGVAIPTHLQGRVLVGPGAAAAPAFVFGARDRMDIEYDMMRSARDGRFLYIRNFEPELPYAGHIIYRNQSAIMQEWLRLQAERKLTGPAALWMRTQRPAEELYDTQADPHQIQNLSAEPAHRATLARMRNAVTDWMARAGDQGLVNEPEMIQRMWPGGVQPQTAQPYIVPRRTTEAPARQASMRVEGATEVVIYVPTQGASIGYTTEEGPTPKWRLYTGPILVDAPMTLRAKAIRYGYKESVETRVTFTKL
;
A
#
# COMPACT_ATOMS: atom_id res chain seq x y z
N MET A 1 0.43 -16.65 5.01
CA MET A 1 -0.68 -16.66 5.98
C MET A 1 -2.00 -17.07 5.34
N LEU A 2 -2.56 -16.33 4.37
CA LEU A 2 -3.87 -16.69 3.76
C LEU A 2 -3.94 -18.13 3.22
N ALA A 3 -2.95 -18.54 2.42
CA ALA A 3 -2.85 -19.91 1.91
C ALA A 3 -2.78 -20.98 3.03
N LEU A 4 -2.03 -20.70 4.11
CA LEU A 4 -1.91 -21.62 5.25
C LEU A 4 -3.21 -21.70 6.07
N ALA A 5 -4.01 -20.63 6.07
CA ALA A 5 -5.31 -20.58 6.73
C ALA A 5 -6.44 -21.18 5.87
N GLY A 6 -6.15 -21.66 4.66
CA GLY A 6 -7.17 -22.19 3.74
C GLY A 6 -8.14 -21.11 3.20
N VAL A 7 -7.76 -19.83 3.26
CA VAL A 7 -8.60 -18.71 2.80
C VAL A 7 -8.21 -18.33 1.38
N ALA A 8 -9.21 -17.99 0.56
CA ALA A 8 -9.02 -17.48 -0.79
C ALA A 8 -8.10 -16.24 -0.79
N ILE A 9 -7.12 -16.23 -1.69
CA ILE A 9 -6.18 -15.13 -1.83
C ILE A 9 -6.80 -14.08 -2.75
N PRO A 10 -7.00 -12.83 -2.29
CA PRO A 10 -7.53 -11.77 -3.14
C PRO A 10 -6.62 -11.49 -4.35
N THR A 11 -7.23 -11.28 -5.52
CA THR A 11 -6.53 -11.07 -6.79
C THR A 11 -5.67 -9.81 -6.84
N HIS A 12 -5.94 -8.82 -5.98
CA HIS A 12 -5.16 -7.58 -5.89
C HIS A 12 -3.85 -7.75 -5.10
N LEU A 13 -3.64 -8.86 -4.41
CA LEU A 13 -2.37 -9.12 -3.73
C LEU A 13 -1.32 -9.59 -4.74
N GLN A 14 -0.25 -8.79 -4.89
CA GLN A 14 0.84 -9.06 -5.83
C GLN A 14 1.87 -10.10 -5.31
N GLY A 15 1.70 -10.55 -4.06
CA GLY A 15 2.58 -11.51 -3.41
C GLY A 15 2.43 -12.93 -3.95
N ARG A 16 3.24 -13.84 -3.42
CA ARG A 16 3.21 -15.28 -3.77
C ARG A 16 3.14 -16.15 -2.53
N VAL A 17 2.61 -17.35 -2.68
CA VAL A 17 2.63 -18.36 -1.61
C VAL A 17 4.07 -18.84 -1.45
N LEU A 18 4.63 -18.68 -0.26
CA LEU A 18 6.04 -19.01 0.01
C LEU A 18 6.24 -20.46 0.48
N VAL A 19 5.25 -21.05 1.16
CA VAL A 19 5.37 -22.35 1.82
C VAL A 19 4.06 -23.13 1.74
N GLY A 20 4.16 -24.47 1.74
CA GLY A 20 3.03 -25.39 1.72
C GLY A 20 2.66 -25.94 0.33
N PRO A 21 1.58 -26.74 0.23
CA PRO A 21 1.20 -27.48 -0.99
C PRO A 21 0.91 -26.62 -2.26
N GLY A 22 0.86 -25.30 -2.13
CA GLY A 22 0.71 -24.35 -3.24
C GLY A 22 1.84 -23.33 -3.34
N ALA A 23 3.01 -23.61 -2.76
CA ALA A 23 4.16 -22.71 -2.83
C ALA A 23 4.56 -22.46 -4.29
N ALA A 24 4.72 -21.18 -4.63
CA ALA A 24 5.15 -20.77 -5.95
C ALA A 24 6.67 -20.93 -6.09
N ALA A 25 7.15 -21.08 -7.34
CA ALA A 25 8.57 -21.01 -7.64
C ALA A 25 9.18 -19.68 -7.18
N ALA A 26 10.50 -19.68 -6.97
CA ALA A 26 11.23 -18.45 -6.63
C ALA A 26 11.04 -17.38 -7.74
N PRO A 27 10.90 -16.10 -7.38
CA PRO A 27 10.83 -15.03 -8.38
C PRO A 27 12.16 -14.92 -9.13
N ALA A 28 12.09 -14.53 -10.41
CA ALA A 28 13.28 -14.07 -11.13
C ALA A 28 13.89 -12.82 -10.47
N PHE A 29 13.05 -11.95 -9.90
CA PHE A 29 13.45 -10.71 -9.23
C PHE A 29 12.63 -10.44 -7.97
N VAL A 30 13.30 -9.98 -6.92
CA VAL A 30 12.69 -9.30 -5.77
C VAL A 30 12.87 -7.79 -5.97
N PHE A 31 11.83 -7.01 -5.72
CA PHE A 31 11.85 -5.57 -5.90
C PHE A 31 11.83 -4.85 -4.55
N GLY A 32 12.54 -3.73 -4.47
CA GLY A 32 12.50 -2.82 -3.34
C GLY A 32 12.07 -1.43 -3.80
N ALA A 33 11.32 -0.73 -2.94
CA ALA A 33 10.89 0.64 -3.17
C ALA A 33 11.02 1.45 -1.91
N ARG A 34 11.48 2.69 -2.08
CA ARG A 34 11.56 3.73 -1.05
C ARG A 34 11.19 5.04 -1.71
N ASP A 35 10.29 5.79 -1.10
CA ASP A 35 9.90 7.13 -1.57
C ASP A 35 10.47 8.22 -0.65
N ARG A 36 10.43 7.95 0.66
CA ARG A 36 10.93 8.83 1.72
C ARG A 36 11.70 8.04 2.76
N MET A 37 12.49 8.74 3.54
CA MET A 37 12.94 8.27 4.85
C MET A 37 12.76 9.38 5.86
N ASP A 38 11.76 9.19 6.72
CA ASP A 38 11.27 10.24 7.59
C ASP A 38 10.82 11.46 6.75
N ILE A 39 11.28 12.67 7.11
CA ILE A 39 10.94 13.91 6.41
C ILE A 39 11.64 14.08 5.06
N GLU A 40 12.73 13.35 4.79
CA GLU A 40 13.53 13.52 3.57
C GLU A 40 12.95 12.71 2.41
N TYR A 41 12.81 13.36 1.26
CA TYR A 41 12.58 12.68 -0.02
C TYR A 41 13.85 11.94 -0.40
N ASP A 42 13.70 10.65 -0.71
CA ASP A 42 14.81 9.82 -1.13
C ASP A 42 14.28 8.65 -1.93
N MET A 43 13.89 8.94 -3.17
CA MET A 43 13.26 7.96 -4.03
C MET A 43 14.28 7.00 -4.64
N MET A 44 14.16 5.72 -4.27
CA MET A 44 14.97 4.62 -4.78
C MET A 44 14.10 3.46 -5.21
N ARG A 45 14.54 2.76 -6.26
CA ARG A 45 13.97 1.47 -6.68
C ARG A 45 15.07 0.45 -6.87
N SER A 46 14.80 -0.81 -6.52
CA SER A 46 15.77 -1.87 -6.70
C SER A 46 15.16 -3.12 -7.28
N ALA A 47 16.00 -3.90 -7.97
CA ALA A 47 15.73 -5.27 -8.34
C ALA A 47 16.91 -6.14 -7.91
N ARG A 48 16.61 -7.27 -7.28
CA ARG A 48 17.59 -8.30 -6.93
C ARG A 48 17.20 -9.62 -7.57
N ASP A 49 18.12 -10.23 -8.30
CA ASP A 49 17.98 -11.62 -8.74
C ASP A 49 18.81 -12.57 -7.86
N GLY A 50 19.13 -13.77 -8.35
CA GLY A 50 19.93 -14.74 -7.61
C GLY A 50 21.40 -14.34 -7.36
N ARG A 51 21.90 -13.28 -8.02
CA ARG A 51 23.29 -12.84 -7.93
C ARG A 51 23.44 -11.33 -7.83
N PHE A 52 22.78 -10.56 -8.68
CA PHE A 52 22.96 -9.13 -8.78
C PHE A 52 21.89 -8.35 -8.01
N LEU A 53 22.30 -7.25 -7.40
CA LEU A 53 21.41 -6.18 -6.93
C LEU A 53 21.62 -4.95 -7.81
N TYR A 54 20.52 -4.40 -8.31
CA TYR A 54 20.49 -3.11 -8.99
C TYR A 54 19.70 -2.12 -8.15
N ILE A 55 20.20 -0.89 -8.06
CA ILE A 55 19.53 0.24 -7.43
C ILE A 55 19.51 1.41 -8.41
N ARG A 56 18.34 2.03 -8.55
CA ARG A 56 18.15 3.30 -9.24
C ARG A 56 17.87 4.38 -8.22
N ASN A 57 18.73 5.39 -8.18
CA ASN A 57 18.56 6.59 -7.38
C ASN A 57 17.94 7.67 -8.26
N PHE A 58 16.76 8.16 -7.89
CA PHE A 58 16.07 9.20 -8.65
C PHE A 58 16.50 10.61 -8.28
N GLU A 59 17.19 10.75 -7.15
CA GLU A 59 17.77 12.01 -6.66
C GLU A 59 19.28 11.80 -6.40
N PRO A 60 20.10 11.57 -7.45
CA PRO A 60 21.54 11.30 -7.32
C PRO A 60 22.35 12.47 -6.73
N GLU A 61 21.81 13.68 -6.78
CA GLU A 61 22.37 14.89 -6.19
C GLU A 61 22.31 14.92 -4.66
N LEU A 62 21.50 14.05 -4.04
CA LEU A 62 21.36 13.95 -2.59
C LEU A 62 22.40 12.99 -1.96
N PRO A 63 22.75 13.21 -0.67
CA PRO A 63 23.64 12.31 0.07
C PRO A 63 23.02 10.91 0.25
N TYR A 64 23.87 9.89 0.39
CA TYR A 64 23.41 8.55 0.84
C TYR A 64 22.76 8.61 2.23
N ALA A 65 23.31 9.43 3.12
CA ALA A 65 22.82 9.65 4.46
C ALA A 65 22.16 11.04 4.58
N GLY A 66 20.88 11.13 4.24
CA GLY A 66 20.06 12.34 4.46
C GLY A 66 20.00 12.79 5.93
N HIS A 67 19.50 14.01 6.20
CA HIS A 67 19.43 14.53 7.56
C HIS A 67 18.23 13.94 8.32
N ILE A 68 18.51 12.94 9.17
CA ILE A 68 17.46 12.27 9.96
C ILE A 68 17.76 12.49 11.43
N ILE A 69 16.93 13.30 12.08
CA ILE A 69 17.12 13.73 13.47
C ILE A 69 17.28 12.52 14.40
N TYR A 70 16.37 11.56 14.31
CA TYR A 70 16.40 10.36 15.16
C TYR A 70 17.67 9.53 14.96
N ARG A 71 18.06 9.25 13.70
CA ARG A 71 19.29 8.51 13.37
C ARG A 71 20.53 9.25 13.90
N ASN A 72 20.55 10.57 13.72
CA ASN A 72 21.67 11.42 14.10
C ASN A 72 21.85 11.50 15.62
N GLN A 73 20.83 11.22 16.44
CA GLN A 73 20.99 11.16 17.90
C GLN A 73 21.84 9.98 18.38
N SER A 74 22.00 8.92 17.57
CA SER A 74 22.78 7.76 17.98
C SER A 74 24.27 8.08 18.15
N ALA A 75 24.90 7.52 19.18
CA ALA A 75 26.33 7.72 19.47
C ALA A 75 27.23 7.34 18.29
N ILE A 76 26.88 6.27 17.55
CA ILE A 76 27.60 5.82 16.36
C ILE A 76 27.56 6.88 15.26
N MET A 77 26.39 7.47 15.01
CA MET A 77 26.26 8.51 14.00
C MET A 77 26.96 9.80 14.38
N GLN A 78 26.91 10.19 15.65
CA GLN A 78 27.66 11.34 16.14
C GLN A 78 29.16 11.17 15.90
N GLU A 79 29.69 9.97 16.15
CA GLU A 79 31.10 9.66 15.88
C GLU A 79 31.43 9.65 14.37
N TRP A 80 30.57 9.08 13.53
CA TRP A 80 30.75 9.13 12.07
C TRP A 80 30.73 10.57 11.54
N LEU A 81 29.81 11.41 12.03
CA LEU A 81 29.74 12.83 11.65
C LEU A 81 31.00 13.59 12.09
N ARG A 82 31.51 13.33 13.29
CA ARG A 82 32.78 13.90 13.77
C ARG A 82 33.96 13.49 12.88
N LEU A 83 34.10 12.19 12.60
CA LEU A 83 35.17 11.67 11.74
C LEU A 83 35.06 12.17 10.29
N GLN A 84 33.85 12.35 9.77
CA GLN A 84 33.62 12.96 8.45
C GLN A 84 34.09 14.43 8.44
N ALA A 85 33.74 15.21 9.46
CA ALA A 85 34.15 16.60 9.60
C ALA A 85 35.68 16.74 9.72
N GLU A 86 36.33 15.80 10.39
CA GLU A 86 37.79 15.72 10.51
C GLU A 86 38.47 15.11 9.28
N ARG A 87 37.72 14.67 8.26
CA ARG A 87 38.21 13.97 7.06
C ARG A 87 39.01 12.70 7.39
N LYS A 88 38.62 12.00 8.47
CA LYS A 88 39.26 10.77 8.95
C LYS A 88 38.50 9.48 8.59
N LEU A 89 37.28 9.59 8.05
CA LEU A 89 36.59 8.41 7.51
C LEU A 89 37.28 7.88 6.27
N THR A 90 37.46 6.57 6.21
CA THR A 90 38.07 5.86 5.08
C THR A 90 37.28 4.61 4.72
N GLY A 91 37.53 4.07 3.52
CA GLY A 91 36.91 2.83 3.06
C GLY A 91 35.38 2.91 2.95
N PRO A 92 34.66 1.80 3.19
CA PRO A 92 33.20 1.74 3.08
C PRO A 92 32.42 2.80 3.88
N ALA A 93 32.89 3.16 5.07
CA ALA A 93 32.23 4.18 5.88
C ALA A 93 32.24 5.57 5.19
N ALA A 94 33.32 5.89 4.49
CA ALA A 94 33.40 7.12 3.70
C ALA A 94 32.49 7.12 2.47
N LEU A 95 32.17 5.95 1.90
CA LEU A 95 31.23 5.83 0.77
C LEU A 95 29.83 6.28 1.18
N TRP A 96 29.36 5.83 2.34
CA TRP A 96 28.04 6.16 2.85
C TRP A 96 27.89 7.64 3.27
N MET A 97 29.00 8.30 3.61
CA MET A 97 29.02 9.72 3.96
C MET A 97 29.21 10.66 2.75
N ARG A 98 29.15 10.14 1.52
CA ARG A 98 29.20 10.96 0.31
C ARG A 98 27.97 11.84 0.19
N THR A 99 28.18 13.06 -0.30
CA THR A 99 27.14 14.08 -0.50
C THR A 99 26.36 13.91 -1.80
N GLN A 100 26.78 12.97 -2.66
CA GLN A 100 26.13 12.60 -3.91
C GLN A 100 26.29 11.10 -4.13
N ARG A 101 25.43 10.53 -4.97
CA ARG A 101 25.41 9.11 -5.30
C ARG A 101 25.26 8.89 -6.81
N PRO A 102 25.73 7.75 -7.33
CA PRO A 102 25.48 7.38 -8.72
C PRO A 102 23.97 7.29 -8.99
N ALA A 103 23.51 7.70 -10.18
CA ALA A 103 22.11 7.50 -10.57
C ALA A 103 21.73 6.01 -10.62
N GLU A 104 22.72 5.14 -10.86
CA GLU A 104 22.55 3.70 -10.94
C GLU A 104 23.69 2.98 -10.25
N GLU A 105 23.33 1.93 -9.52
CA GLU A 105 24.26 1.05 -8.82
C GLU A 105 23.99 -0.40 -9.19
N LEU A 106 25.06 -1.16 -9.40
CA LEU A 106 24.99 -2.59 -9.70
C LEU A 106 26.03 -3.33 -8.87
N TYR A 107 25.58 -4.29 -8.07
CA TYR A 107 26.43 -5.07 -7.18
C TYR A 107 26.30 -6.56 -7.48
N ASP A 108 27.43 -7.25 -7.61
CA ASP A 108 27.47 -8.71 -7.60
C ASP A 108 27.48 -9.20 -6.15
N THR A 109 26.33 -9.62 -5.63
CA THR A 109 26.20 -9.99 -4.21
C THR A 109 26.87 -11.32 -3.84
N GLN A 110 27.38 -12.07 -4.82
CA GLN A 110 28.18 -13.28 -4.56
C GLN A 110 29.67 -12.96 -4.47
N ALA A 111 30.18 -12.14 -5.39
CA ALA A 111 31.58 -11.72 -5.39
C ALA A 111 31.86 -10.62 -4.35
N ASP A 112 30.86 -9.77 -4.09
CA ASP A 112 30.90 -8.69 -3.11
C ASP A 112 29.65 -8.73 -2.21
N PRO A 113 29.65 -9.59 -1.17
CA PRO A 113 28.52 -9.71 -0.24
C PRO A 113 28.20 -8.42 0.50
N HIS A 114 29.18 -7.51 0.64
CA HIS A 114 29.04 -6.24 1.33
C HIS A 114 28.57 -5.09 0.43
N GLN A 115 28.50 -5.31 -0.89
CA GLN A 115 27.95 -4.36 -1.86
C GLN A 115 28.66 -3.00 -1.82
N ILE A 116 30.00 -3.05 -1.83
CA ILE A 116 30.90 -1.90 -1.77
C ILE A 116 31.34 -1.49 -3.19
N GLN A 117 31.54 -2.45 -4.09
CA GLN A 117 32.05 -2.25 -5.43
C GLN A 117 30.91 -2.08 -6.43
N ASN A 118 30.63 -0.83 -6.81
CA ASN A 118 29.61 -0.53 -7.80
C ASN A 118 30.11 -0.78 -9.22
N LEU A 119 29.51 -1.77 -9.89
CA LEU A 119 29.84 -2.24 -11.23
C LEU A 119 29.09 -1.48 -12.35
N SER A 120 28.27 -0.48 -12.02
CA SER A 120 27.38 0.17 -13.00
C SER A 120 28.11 0.92 -14.12
N ALA A 121 29.33 1.38 -13.86
CA ALA A 121 30.18 2.04 -14.86
C ALA A 121 31.02 1.06 -15.69
N GLU A 122 31.08 -0.23 -15.33
CA GLU A 122 31.98 -1.19 -15.96
C GLU A 122 31.44 -1.70 -17.30
N PRO A 123 32.21 -1.60 -18.42
CA PRO A 123 31.77 -2.07 -19.73
C PRO A 123 31.35 -3.55 -19.76
N ALA A 124 32.04 -4.40 -19.00
CA ALA A 124 31.76 -5.83 -18.91
C ALA A 124 30.36 -6.13 -18.34
N HIS A 125 29.79 -5.23 -17.53
CA HIS A 125 28.53 -5.42 -16.84
C HIS A 125 27.33 -4.71 -17.51
N ARG A 126 27.52 -4.07 -18.67
CA ARG A 126 26.47 -3.30 -19.37
C ARG A 126 25.21 -4.11 -19.67
N ALA A 127 25.36 -5.36 -20.12
CA ALA A 127 24.23 -6.22 -20.42
C ALA A 127 23.42 -6.56 -19.15
N THR A 128 24.11 -6.85 -18.04
CA THR A 128 23.49 -7.10 -16.74
C THR A 128 22.77 -5.85 -16.24
N LEU A 129 23.42 -4.69 -16.27
CA LEU A 129 22.82 -3.41 -15.88
C LEU A 129 21.53 -3.14 -16.66
N ALA A 130 21.56 -3.29 -17.98
CA ALA A 130 20.39 -3.08 -18.83
C ALA A 130 19.23 -4.02 -18.49
N ARG A 131 19.52 -5.32 -18.28
CA ARG A 131 18.50 -6.30 -17.87
C ARG A 131 17.84 -5.94 -16.54
N MET A 132 18.64 -5.58 -15.53
CA MET A 132 18.13 -5.23 -14.20
C MET A 132 17.35 -3.92 -14.21
N ARG A 133 17.82 -2.90 -14.97
CA ARG A 133 17.11 -1.63 -15.19
C ARG A 133 15.74 -1.85 -15.84
N ASN A 134 15.68 -2.71 -16.85
CA ASN A 134 14.41 -3.04 -17.50
C ASN A 134 13.47 -3.75 -16.53
N ALA A 135 13.97 -4.68 -15.71
CA ALA A 135 13.16 -5.34 -14.69
C ALA A 135 12.52 -4.35 -13.70
N VAL A 136 13.26 -3.30 -13.26
CA VAL A 136 12.70 -2.23 -12.42
C VAL A 136 11.67 -1.42 -13.19
N THR A 137 11.98 -0.98 -14.40
CA THR A 137 11.06 -0.18 -15.24
C THR A 137 9.73 -0.92 -15.47
N ASP A 138 9.80 -2.21 -15.84
CA ASP A 138 8.63 -3.05 -16.06
C ASP A 138 7.85 -3.29 -14.77
N TRP A 139 8.53 -3.39 -13.63
CA TRP A 139 7.89 -3.50 -12.33
C TRP A 139 7.15 -2.23 -11.94
N MET A 140 7.77 -1.06 -12.09
CA MET A 140 7.14 0.22 -11.79
C MET A 140 5.85 0.38 -12.61
N ALA A 141 5.91 0.07 -13.91
CA ALA A 141 4.75 0.15 -14.80
C ALA A 141 3.63 -0.82 -14.39
N ARG A 142 3.93 -2.11 -14.21
CA ARG A 142 2.90 -3.13 -13.88
C ARG A 142 2.33 -2.98 -12.48
N ALA A 143 3.11 -2.46 -11.53
CA ALA A 143 2.67 -2.24 -10.16
C ALA A 143 1.83 -0.97 -10.01
N GLY A 144 1.82 -0.09 -11.02
CA GLY A 144 1.18 1.22 -10.93
C GLY A 144 1.92 2.16 -9.96
N ASP A 145 3.24 2.07 -9.93
CA ASP A 145 4.09 2.83 -9.01
C ASP A 145 3.83 4.34 -9.13
N GLN A 146 3.49 4.97 -8.00
CA GLN A 146 3.16 6.39 -7.94
C GLN A 146 4.35 7.27 -7.56
N GLY A 147 5.53 6.72 -7.27
CA GLY A 147 6.66 7.52 -6.74
C GLY A 147 7.11 8.69 -7.64
N LEU A 148 6.85 8.61 -8.94
CA LEU A 148 7.14 9.69 -9.90
C LEU A 148 6.10 10.82 -9.90
N VAL A 149 4.99 10.66 -9.19
CA VAL A 149 3.95 11.68 -9.02
C VAL A 149 4.27 12.45 -7.74
N ASN A 150 4.32 13.78 -7.81
CA ASN A 150 4.57 14.59 -6.63
C ASN A 150 3.40 14.49 -5.63
N GLU A 151 3.68 14.56 -4.33
CA GLU A 151 2.66 14.44 -3.29
C GLU A 151 1.51 15.45 -3.41
N PRO A 152 1.73 16.75 -3.73
CA PRO A 152 0.63 17.68 -3.94
C PRO A 152 -0.36 17.22 -5.01
N GLU A 153 0.13 16.66 -6.12
CA GLU A 153 -0.71 16.10 -7.16
C GLU A 153 -1.45 14.85 -6.68
N MET A 154 -0.78 13.96 -5.92
CA MET A 154 -1.45 12.81 -5.31
C MET A 154 -2.58 13.24 -4.38
N ILE A 155 -2.33 14.24 -3.53
CA ILE A 155 -3.32 14.83 -2.62
C ILE A 155 -4.46 15.42 -3.42
N GLN A 156 -4.21 16.15 -4.50
CA GLN A 156 -5.26 16.73 -5.33
C GLN A 156 -6.12 15.66 -6.03
N ARG A 157 -5.51 14.55 -6.49
CA ARG A 157 -6.25 13.41 -7.06
C ARG A 157 -7.13 12.73 -6.00
N MET A 158 -6.63 12.65 -4.77
CA MET A 158 -7.32 12.01 -3.65
C MET A 158 -8.43 12.90 -3.07
N TRP A 159 -8.10 14.18 -2.81
CA TRP A 159 -8.90 15.24 -2.20
C TRP A 159 -8.94 16.48 -3.11
N PRO A 160 -9.76 16.47 -4.17
CA PRO A 160 -9.86 17.60 -5.09
C PRO A 160 -10.19 18.91 -4.37
N GLY A 161 -9.34 19.92 -4.56
CA GLY A 161 -9.49 21.24 -3.93
C GLY A 161 -9.16 21.23 -2.43
N GLY A 162 -8.40 20.24 -1.95
CA GLY A 162 -8.10 20.06 -0.53
C GLY A 162 -9.30 19.58 0.29
N VAL A 163 -10.41 19.22 -0.35
CA VAL A 163 -11.62 18.76 0.32
C VAL A 163 -11.61 17.24 0.36
N GLN A 164 -11.49 16.68 1.56
CA GLN A 164 -11.61 15.24 1.76
C GLN A 164 -13.00 14.76 1.31
N PRO A 165 -13.10 13.87 0.31
CA PRO A 165 -14.38 13.37 -0.18
C PRO A 165 -15.10 12.54 0.88
N GLN A 166 -16.41 12.42 0.77
CA GLN A 166 -17.22 11.59 1.66
C GLN A 166 -17.61 10.28 0.98
N THR A 167 -17.53 9.18 1.73
CA THR A 167 -18.05 7.88 1.27
C THR A 167 -19.57 8.00 1.11
N ALA A 168 -20.12 7.53 -0.01
CA ALA A 168 -21.54 7.61 -0.26
C ALA A 168 -22.35 6.86 0.82
N GLN A 169 -23.51 7.40 1.17
CA GLN A 169 -24.43 6.76 2.11
C GLN A 169 -24.94 5.41 1.54
N PRO A 170 -24.85 4.30 2.29
CA PRO A 170 -25.30 2.99 1.85
C PRO A 170 -26.80 2.94 1.49
N TYR A 171 -27.16 2.05 0.58
CA TYR A 171 -28.52 1.64 0.30
C TYR A 171 -28.78 0.31 0.98
N ILE A 172 -29.94 0.16 1.60
CA ILE A 172 -30.44 -1.11 2.12
C ILE A 172 -31.68 -1.43 1.30
N VAL A 173 -31.65 -2.52 0.55
CA VAL A 173 -32.74 -2.89 -0.36
C VAL A 173 -33.06 -4.38 -0.29
N PRO A 174 -34.32 -4.79 -0.49
CA PRO A 174 -34.65 -6.20 -0.66
C PRO A 174 -33.91 -6.77 -1.88
N ARG A 175 -33.28 -7.94 -1.73
CA ARG A 175 -32.51 -8.58 -2.81
C ARG A 175 -33.35 -8.86 -4.05
N ARG A 176 -34.66 -9.09 -3.86
CA ARG A 176 -35.64 -9.36 -4.92
C ARG A 176 -36.16 -8.11 -5.64
N THR A 177 -35.76 -6.91 -5.22
CA THR A 177 -36.29 -5.68 -5.83
C THR A 177 -35.88 -5.57 -7.30
N THR A 178 -36.81 -5.17 -8.15
CA THR A 178 -36.56 -4.82 -9.56
C THR A 178 -36.55 -3.31 -9.78
N GLU A 179 -36.85 -2.53 -8.74
CA GLU A 179 -36.88 -1.07 -8.78
C GLU A 179 -35.50 -0.47 -8.55
N ALA A 180 -35.32 0.77 -8.98
CA ALA A 180 -34.12 1.53 -8.67
C ALA A 180 -33.93 1.66 -7.14
N PRO A 181 -32.70 1.48 -6.61
CA PRO A 181 -32.45 1.60 -5.18
C PRO A 181 -32.85 2.98 -4.64
N ALA A 182 -33.80 2.99 -3.70
CA ALA A 182 -34.22 4.19 -2.99
C ALA A 182 -33.88 4.07 -1.50
N ARG A 183 -33.51 5.19 -0.86
CA ARG A 183 -33.32 5.24 0.59
C ARG A 183 -34.68 5.38 1.25
N GLN A 184 -35.00 4.48 2.16
CA GLN A 184 -36.27 4.46 2.88
C GLN A 184 -35.97 4.37 4.38
N ALA A 185 -36.68 5.15 5.20
CA ALA A 185 -36.52 5.07 6.66
C ALA A 185 -37.14 3.78 7.24
N SER A 186 -38.11 3.19 6.51
CA SER A 186 -38.82 1.98 6.93
C SER A 186 -39.27 1.17 5.72
N MET A 187 -39.33 -0.15 5.88
CA MET A 187 -39.79 -1.09 4.86
C MET A 187 -40.76 -2.10 5.50
N ARG A 188 -41.88 -2.38 4.82
CA ARG A 188 -42.78 -3.46 5.21
C ARG A 188 -42.37 -4.75 4.50
N VAL A 189 -42.33 -5.85 5.23
CA VAL A 189 -42.02 -7.17 4.70
C VAL A 189 -43.16 -8.15 5.02
N GLU A 190 -43.63 -8.85 3.99
CA GLU A 190 -44.72 -9.85 4.10
C GLU A 190 -44.24 -11.18 4.68
N GLY A 191 -42.92 -11.43 4.66
CA GLY A 191 -42.30 -12.64 5.17
C GLY A 191 -40.78 -12.54 5.14
N ALA A 192 -40.11 -13.68 5.33
CA ALA A 192 -38.66 -13.78 5.32
C ALA A 192 -38.08 -13.16 4.03
N THR A 193 -37.28 -12.11 4.18
CA THR A 193 -36.75 -11.31 3.08
C THR A 193 -35.25 -11.15 3.24
N GLU A 194 -34.47 -11.51 2.22
CA GLU A 194 -33.06 -11.16 2.16
C GLU A 194 -32.90 -9.69 1.76
N VAL A 195 -32.11 -8.95 2.52
CA VAL A 195 -31.73 -7.58 2.20
C VAL A 195 -30.24 -7.51 1.88
N VAL A 196 -29.91 -6.68 0.89
CA VAL A 196 -28.54 -6.41 0.49
C VAL A 196 -28.19 -4.96 0.79
N ILE A 197 -26.94 -4.75 1.18
CA ILE A 197 -26.38 -3.42 1.39
C ILE A 197 -25.45 -3.10 0.23
N TYR A 198 -25.68 -1.95 -0.39
CA TYR A 198 -24.91 -1.46 -1.54
C TYR A 198 -24.36 -0.06 -1.27
N VAL A 199 -23.16 0.23 -1.74
CA VAL A 199 -22.58 1.57 -1.72
C VAL A 199 -21.96 1.89 -3.09
N PRO A 200 -22.28 3.03 -3.72
CA PRO A 200 -21.75 3.37 -5.04
C PRO A 200 -20.28 3.80 -5.01
N THR A 201 -19.71 4.05 -3.82
CA THR A 201 -18.28 4.38 -3.68
C THR A 201 -17.42 3.14 -3.87
N GLN A 202 -16.74 3.04 -5.01
CA GLN A 202 -15.84 1.93 -5.32
C GLN A 202 -14.74 1.76 -4.27
N GLY A 203 -14.54 0.52 -3.82
CA GLY A 203 -13.52 0.16 -2.82
C GLY A 203 -13.90 0.52 -1.37
N ALA A 204 -15.14 0.93 -1.11
CA ALA A 204 -15.62 1.13 0.25
C ALA A 204 -15.94 -0.21 0.94
N SER A 205 -15.55 -0.33 2.20
CA SER A 205 -15.99 -1.40 3.09
C SER A 205 -17.30 -0.98 3.76
N ILE A 206 -18.23 -1.92 3.91
CA ILE A 206 -19.54 -1.68 4.53
C ILE A 206 -19.57 -2.33 5.92
N GLY A 207 -19.91 -1.56 6.93
CA GLY A 207 -20.27 -2.05 8.26
C GLY A 207 -21.78 -2.00 8.46
N TYR A 208 -22.32 -2.98 9.18
CA TYR A 208 -23.73 -2.97 9.58
C TYR A 208 -23.93 -3.37 11.04
N THR A 209 -25.06 -2.98 11.62
CA THR A 209 -25.50 -3.42 12.95
C THR A 209 -27.01 -3.45 13.03
N THR A 210 -27.53 -4.29 13.93
CA THR A 210 -28.95 -4.31 14.33
C THR A 210 -29.14 -3.81 15.76
N GLU A 211 -28.06 -3.36 16.40
CA GLU A 211 -28.07 -2.86 17.77
C GLU A 211 -28.40 -1.36 17.81
N GLU A 212 -29.11 -0.98 18.86
CA GLU A 212 -29.42 0.42 19.18
C GLU A 212 -28.42 1.00 20.20
N GLY A 213 -28.49 2.30 20.40
CA GLY A 213 -27.67 2.99 21.40
C GLY A 213 -26.37 3.60 20.86
N PRO A 214 -25.59 4.25 21.74
CA PRO A 214 -24.44 5.06 21.35
C PRO A 214 -23.20 4.24 20.97
N THR A 215 -23.10 2.98 21.44
CA THR A 215 -21.92 2.12 21.23
C THR A 215 -22.30 0.74 20.66
N PRO A 216 -22.92 0.68 19.47
CA PRO A 216 -23.34 -0.57 18.89
C PRO A 216 -22.14 -1.38 18.38
N LYS A 217 -22.26 -2.71 18.40
CA LYS A 217 -21.28 -3.58 17.75
C LYS A 217 -21.52 -3.63 16.24
N TRP A 218 -20.55 -3.12 15.47
CA TRP A 218 -20.56 -3.18 14.02
C TRP A 218 -19.98 -4.49 13.51
N ARG A 219 -20.57 -5.04 12.44
CA ARG A 219 -20.12 -6.23 11.72
C ARG A 219 -19.75 -5.85 10.30
N LEU A 220 -18.71 -6.49 9.75
CA LEU A 220 -18.36 -6.33 8.34
C LEU A 220 -19.42 -7.02 7.47
N TYR A 221 -20.01 -6.28 6.53
CA TYR A 221 -20.95 -6.83 5.57
C TYR A 221 -20.21 -7.66 4.52
N THR A 222 -20.57 -8.94 4.41
CA THR A 222 -19.94 -9.90 3.48
C THR A 222 -20.95 -10.64 2.60
N GLY A 223 -22.25 -10.43 2.82
CA GLY A 223 -23.33 -11.07 2.06
C GLY A 223 -24.72 -10.66 2.57
N PRO A 224 -25.79 -11.14 1.92
CA PRO A 224 -27.17 -10.78 2.25
C PRO A 224 -27.52 -11.04 3.72
N ILE A 225 -28.40 -10.20 4.27
CA ILE A 225 -28.91 -10.31 5.64
C ILE A 225 -30.36 -10.77 5.59
N LEU A 226 -30.71 -11.79 6.38
CA LEU A 226 -32.09 -12.26 6.49
C LEU A 226 -32.88 -11.36 7.45
N VAL A 227 -34.05 -10.90 7.00
CA VAL A 227 -35.05 -10.20 7.81
C VAL A 227 -36.31 -11.07 7.88
N ASP A 228 -36.51 -11.72 9.03
CA ASP A 228 -37.65 -12.62 9.31
C ASP A 228 -38.54 -12.13 10.48
N ALA A 229 -38.08 -11.12 11.21
CA ALA A 229 -38.80 -10.44 12.28
C ALA A 229 -38.59 -8.91 12.20
N PRO A 230 -39.46 -8.11 12.85
CA PRO A 230 -39.25 -6.66 12.93
C PRO A 230 -37.89 -6.32 13.54
N MET A 231 -37.12 -5.49 12.85
CA MET A 231 -35.78 -5.09 13.29
C MET A 231 -35.37 -3.76 12.66
N THR A 232 -34.42 -3.07 13.28
CA THR A 232 -33.73 -1.94 12.64
C THR A 232 -32.41 -2.43 12.08
N LEU A 233 -32.16 -2.20 10.80
CA LEU A 233 -30.84 -2.37 10.20
C LEU A 233 -30.18 -1.01 10.01
N ARG A 234 -28.96 -0.89 10.50
CA ARG A 234 -28.11 0.30 10.39
C ARG A 234 -26.87 -0.04 9.59
N ALA A 235 -26.48 0.83 8.66
CA ALA A 235 -25.32 0.62 7.80
C ALA A 235 -24.49 1.89 7.66
N LYS A 236 -23.18 1.71 7.62
CA LYS A 236 -22.19 2.75 7.29
C LYS A 236 -21.17 2.17 6.32
N ALA A 237 -20.49 3.05 5.58
CA ALA A 237 -19.41 2.66 4.71
C ALA A 237 -18.21 3.59 4.86
N ILE A 238 -17.02 3.02 4.65
CA ILE A 238 -15.76 3.75 4.65
C ILE A 238 -14.90 3.30 3.47
N ARG A 239 -14.48 4.26 2.64
CA ARG A 239 -13.36 4.11 1.73
C ARG A 239 -12.14 4.74 2.39
N TYR A 240 -11.03 4.01 2.49
CA TYR A 240 -9.81 4.58 3.07
C TYR A 240 -9.41 5.86 2.33
N GLY A 241 -9.11 6.89 3.12
CA GLY A 241 -8.84 8.24 2.60
C GLY A 241 -10.06 9.15 2.48
N TYR A 242 -11.28 8.62 2.54
CA TYR A 242 -12.52 9.42 2.51
C TYR A 242 -13.05 9.58 3.93
N LYS A 243 -13.97 10.55 4.14
CA LYS A 243 -14.80 10.60 5.34
C LYS A 243 -15.76 9.41 5.36
N GLU A 244 -16.12 8.98 6.57
CA GLU A 244 -17.17 7.99 6.78
C GLU A 244 -18.49 8.47 6.15
N SER A 245 -19.26 7.53 5.63
CA SER A 245 -20.59 7.83 5.11
C SER A 245 -21.53 8.32 6.20
N VAL A 246 -22.58 9.03 5.79
CA VAL A 246 -23.77 9.14 6.63
C VAL A 246 -24.31 7.73 6.92
N GLU A 247 -24.83 7.51 8.13
CA GLU A 247 -25.48 6.25 8.48
C GLU A 247 -26.81 6.10 7.75
N THR A 248 -27.08 4.90 7.23
CA THR A 248 -28.39 4.51 6.72
C THR A 248 -29.09 3.69 7.78
N ARG A 249 -30.35 4.02 8.06
CA ARG A 249 -31.19 3.34 9.04
C ARG A 249 -32.50 2.94 8.37
N VAL A 250 -32.84 1.65 8.41
CA VAL A 250 -34.10 1.12 7.90
C VAL A 250 -34.77 0.28 8.97
N THR A 251 -35.98 0.66 9.36
CA THR A 251 -36.82 -0.15 10.25
C THR A 251 -37.70 -1.07 9.41
N PHE A 252 -37.52 -2.37 9.59
CA PHE A 252 -38.38 -3.39 8.98
C PHE A 252 -39.55 -3.70 9.90
N THR A 253 -40.76 -3.64 9.34
CA THR A 253 -42.00 -4.00 10.03
C THR A 253 -42.71 -5.12 9.29
N LYS A 254 -43.49 -5.91 10.03
CA LYS A 254 -44.33 -6.94 9.43
C LYS A 254 -45.62 -6.30 8.90
N LEU A 255 -46.08 -6.78 7.74
CA LEU A 255 -47.42 -6.49 7.23
C LEU A 255 -48.50 -7.11 8.13
#